data_AF-A0A924DT28-F1
#
_entry.id   AF-A0A924DT28-F1
#
_cell.length_a   1.000
_cell.length_b   1.000
_cell.length_c   1.000
_cell.angle_alpha   90.00
_cell.angle_beta   90.00
_cell.angle_gamma   90.00
#
_symmetry.space_group_name_H-M   'P 1'
#
loop_
_entity.id
_entity.type
_entity.pdbx_description
1 polymer ?
#
loop_
_entity_poly.entity_id
_entity_poly.type
_entity_poly.pdbx_seq_one_letter_code
_entity_poly.pdbx_strand_id
1 'polypeptide(L)'
;MMKKLITFLFFVGIYNSIIVASTELPNEADVVLCQDQAENYGNGKGDDIINQSCIESFKKMAAPEAKSESKSMKMKFFGYRNTVLIEKYKNNILFTEIIAGNSSELKAIRALTFDEKNQEVVVLDDSGDILFFSSKITGNIAPFRILKHKDLVGACELVVDSTRDQVVVNNKSTKRILFFSRLANFHAREGKQKLVILKSIDTSLIDLKNLSIDLEKSELHGVDSSKNSAIVFNLK
;
A
#
# COMPACT_ATOMS: atom_id res chain seq x y z
N MET A 1 8.24 33.90 -70.06
CA MET A 1 7.26 33.53 -69.02
C MET A 1 7.56 32.12 -68.54
N MET A 2 7.78 31.97 -67.23
CA MET A 2 8.46 30.85 -66.58
C MET A 2 7.64 29.54 -66.58
N LYS A 3 8.29 28.43 -66.92
CA LYS A 3 7.78 27.06 -66.66
C LYS A 3 8.10 26.69 -65.20
N LYS A 4 7.07 26.43 -64.38
CA LYS A 4 7.21 25.91 -63.02
C LYS A 4 7.45 24.40 -63.06
N LEU A 5 8.54 23.96 -62.43
CA LEU A 5 8.87 22.57 -62.17
C LEU A 5 8.24 22.16 -60.83
N ILE A 6 7.39 21.14 -60.81
CA ILE A 6 6.78 20.59 -59.58
C ILE A 6 7.59 19.36 -59.19
N THR A 7 8.32 19.44 -58.09
CA THR A 7 9.08 18.33 -57.51
C THR A 7 8.20 17.63 -56.47
N PHE A 8 7.84 16.37 -56.70
CA PHE A 8 7.19 15.51 -55.71
C PHE A 8 8.26 14.89 -54.80
N LEU A 9 8.24 15.23 -53.50
CA LEU A 9 9.00 14.52 -52.47
C LEU A 9 8.17 13.32 -51.96
N PHE A 10 8.68 12.11 -52.15
CA PHE A 10 8.17 10.91 -51.49
C PHE A 10 8.76 10.82 -50.08
N PHE A 11 7.92 11.00 -49.06
CA PHE A 11 8.25 10.63 -47.68
C PHE A 11 8.06 9.12 -47.52
N VAL A 12 9.17 8.38 -47.42
CA VAL A 12 9.15 6.97 -46.99
C VAL A 12 8.97 6.97 -45.47
N GLY A 13 7.74 6.75 -45.01
CA GLY A 13 7.42 6.58 -43.60
C GLY A 13 7.94 5.24 -43.09
N ILE A 14 9.00 5.26 -42.30
CA ILE A 14 9.50 4.09 -41.56
C ILE A 14 8.55 3.87 -40.38
N TYR A 15 7.61 2.94 -40.51
CA TYR A 15 6.77 2.49 -39.40
C TYR A 15 7.62 1.64 -38.44
N ASN A 16 8.14 2.27 -37.37
CA ASN A 16 8.66 1.54 -36.22
C ASN A 16 7.51 0.77 -35.57
N SER A 17 7.48 -0.54 -35.77
CA SER A 17 6.56 -1.44 -35.07
C SER A 17 6.97 -1.49 -33.61
N ILE A 18 6.21 -0.82 -32.74
CA ILE A 18 6.39 -0.92 -31.28
C ILE A 18 5.94 -2.33 -30.90
N ILE A 19 6.90 -3.19 -30.55
CA ILE A 19 6.62 -4.46 -29.89
C ILE A 19 6.15 -4.12 -28.48
N VAL A 20 4.82 -4.10 -28.29
CA VAL A 20 4.23 -4.05 -26.95
C VAL A 20 4.41 -5.44 -26.36
N ALA A 21 5.44 -5.61 -25.52
CA ALA A 21 5.59 -6.82 -24.74
C ALA A 21 4.34 -6.96 -23.86
N SER A 22 3.49 -7.95 -24.15
CA SER A 22 2.35 -8.29 -23.31
C SER A 22 2.89 -8.75 -21.97
N THR A 23 2.75 -7.92 -20.94
CA THR A 23 3.12 -8.30 -19.59
C THR A 23 2.04 -9.25 -19.06
N GLU A 24 2.13 -10.53 -19.37
CA GLU A 24 1.24 -11.55 -18.80
C GLU A 24 1.30 -11.48 -17.26
N LEU A 25 0.15 -11.63 -16.62
CA LEU A 25 0.11 -11.73 -15.16
C LEU A 25 0.78 -13.06 -14.76
N PRO A 26 1.48 -13.10 -13.62
CA PRO A 26 2.04 -14.35 -13.10
C PRO A 26 0.93 -15.40 -12.98
N ASN A 27 1.25 -16.67 -13.27
CA ASN A 27 0.29 -17.74 -13.05
C ASN A 27 0.14 -18.01 -11.53
N GLU A 28 -0.99 -18.60 -11.11
CA GLU A 28 -1.27 -18.82 -9.67
C GLU A 28 -0.23 -19.75 -9.01
N ALA A 29 0.33 -20.72 -9.74
CA ALA A 29 1.34 -21.63 -9.19
C ALA A 29 2.64 -20.89 -8.80
N ASP A 30 3.05 -19.92 -9.62
CA ASP A 30 4.19 -19.05 -9.33
C ASP A 30 3.90 -18.20 -8.08
N VAL A 31 2.68 -17.68 -7.94
CA VAL A 31 2.27 -16.90 -6.76
C VAL A 31 2.31 -17.73 -5.48
N VAL A 32 1.85 -18.99 -5.53
CA VAL A 32 1.92 -19.91 -4.40
C VAL A 32 3.37 -20.20 -3.99
N LEU A 33 4.26 -20.44 -4.96
CA LEU A 33 5.69 -20.61 -4.67
C LEU A 33 6.27 -19.36 -3.99
N CYS A 34 5.94 -18.17 -4.50
CA CYS A 34 6.40 -16.91 -3.92
C CYS A 34 5.87 -16.69 -2.49
N GLN A 35 4.63 -17.11 -2.22
CA GLN A 35 4.06 -17.03 -0.88
C GLN A 35 4.77 -17.99 0.09
N ASP A 36 5.07 -19.22 -0.33
CA ASP A 36 5.82 -20.18 0.50
C ASP A 36 7.23 -19.66 0.83
N GLN A 37 7.93 -19.05 -0.14
CA GLN A 37 9.19 -18.36 0.12
C GLN A 37 9.04 -17.23 1.13
N ALA A 38 7.99 -16.43 1.00
CA ALA A 38 7.72 -15.35 1.94
C ALA A 38 7.37 -15.84 3.35
N GLU A 39 6.61 -16.94 3.50
CA GLU A 39 6.29 -17.53 4.81
C GLU A 39 7.54 -18.06 5.52
N ASN A 40 8.49 -18.56 4.73
CA ASN A 40 9.74 -19.13 5.22
C ASN A 40 10.91 -18.13 5.32
N TYR A 41 10.76 -16.93 4.78
CA TYR A 41 11.81 -15.92 4.77
C TYR A 41 12.30 -15.59 6.19
N GLY A 42 13.60 -15.77 6.44
CA GLY A 42 14.26 -15.41 7.69
C GLY A 42 13.80 -16.21 8.92
N ASN A 43 13.10 -17.34 8.73
CA ASN A 43 12.60 -18.17 9.82
C ASN A 43 13.40 -19.47 10.02
N GLY A 44 14.44 -19.71 9.20
CA GLY A 44 15.31 -20.89 9.25
C GLY A 44 14.70 -22.19 8.73
N LYS A 45 13.52 -22.16 8.09
CA LYS A 45 12.82 -23.32 7.51
C LYS A 45 12.78 -23.35 5.97
N GLY A 46 13.43 -22.40 5.30
CA GLY A 46 13.52 -22.33 3.83
C GLY A 46 14.69 -21.48 3.37
N ASP A 47 14.72 -21.14 2.09
CA ASP A 47 15.69 -20.18 1.57
C ASP A 47 15.43 -18.81 2.22
N ASP A 48 16.45 -18.22 2.85
CA ASP A 48 16.38 -16.86 3.42
C ASP A 48 16.36 -15.77 2.32
N ILE A 49 15.86 -16.10 1.14
CA ILE A 49 15.85 -15.28 -0.06
C ILE A 49 14.53 -15.50 -0.80
N ILE A 50 13.81 -14.42 -1.06
CA ILE A 50 12.66 -14.42 -1.98
C ILE A 50 13.21 -14.18 -3.39
N ASN A 51 12.80 -15.01 -4.35
CA ASN A 51 13.27 -14.89 -5.73
C ASN A 51 12.93 -13.52 -6.34
N GLN A 52 13.81 -13.00 -7.21
CA GLN A 52 13.58 -11.70 -7.85
C GLN A 52 12.29 -11.69 -8.69
N SER A 53 11.95 -12.80 -9.35
CA SER A 53 10.68 -12.94 -10.08
C SER A 53 9.47 -12.78 -9.17
N CYS A 54 9.54 -13.27 -7.93
CA CYS A 54 8.51 -13.10 -6.92
C CYS A 54 8.38 -11.65 -6.47
N ILE A 55 9.50 -10.97 -6.22
CA ILE A 55 9.54 -9.54 -5.87
C ILE A 55 8.84 -8.72 -6.95
N GLU A 56 9.20 -8.91 -8.23
CA GLU A 56 8.59 -8.16 -9.33
C GLU A 56 7.11 -8.51 -9.52
N SER A 57 6.74 -9.78 -9.35
CA SER A 57 5.34 -10.23 -9.40
C SER A 57 4.50 -9.58 -8.32
N PHE A 58 4.98 -9.55 -7.08
CA PHE A 58 4.28 -8.92 -5.94
C PHE A 58 4.12 -7.41 -6.14
N LYS A 59 5.14 -6.70 -6.65
CA LYS A 59 5.02 -5.26 -7.00
C LYS A 59 3.93 -5.01 -8.04
N LYS A 60 3.88 -5.85 -9.08
CA LYS A 60 2.90 -5.74 -10.18
C LYS A 60 1.48 -6.02 -9.68
N MET A 61 1.31 -7.02 -8.83
CA MET A 61 0.00 -7.45 -8.33
C MET A 61 -0.52 -6.63 -7.14
N ALA A 62 0.33 -5.90 -6.43
CA ALA A 62 -0.09 -5.02 -5.35
C ALA A 62 -1.18 -4.04 -5.82
N ALA A 63 -2.31 -4.03 -5.11
CA ALA A 63 -3.41 -3.12 -5.38
C ALA A 63 -2.99 -1.66 -5.14
N PRO A 64 -3.67 -0.66 -5.74
CA PRO A 64 -3.35 0.75 -5.51
C PRO A 64 -3.31 1.16 -4.04
N GLU A 65 -4.25 0.68 -3.23
CA GLU A 65 -4.35 0.91 -1.78
C GLU A 65 -3.25 0.19 -0.97
N ALA A 66 -2.59 -0.80 -1.56
CA ALA A 66 -1.44 -1.50 -0.99
C ALA A 66 -0.11 -0.95 -1.55
N LYS A 67 -0.12 0.27 -2.08
CA LYS A 67 1.06 1.01 -2.55
C LYS A 67 1.16 2.34 -1.82
N SER A 68 2.38 2.72 -1.46
CA SER A 68 2.67 4.04 -0.89
C SER A 68 4.02 4.55 -1.35
N GLU A 69 4.22 5.86 -1.33
CA GLU A 69 5.49 6.49 -1.69
C GLU A 69 5.82 7.64 -0.72
N SER A 70 7.11 7.78 -0.40
CA SER A 70 7.65 8.98 0.22
C SER A 70 8.57 9.67 -0.77
N LYS A 71 8.19 10.88 -1.18
CA LYS A 71 8.96 11.71 -2.12
C LYS A 71 10.24 12.24 -1.48
N SER A 72 10.19 12.62 -0.20
CA SER A 72 11.33 13.15 0.54
C SER A 72 12.40 12.09 0.77
N MET A 73 11.99 10.87 1.15
CA MET A 73 12.90 9.76 1.43
C MET A 73 13.24 8.95 0.17
N LYS A 74 12.59 9.23 -0.97
CA LYS A 74 12.70 8.47 -2.22
C LYS A 74 12.45 6.98 -2.00
N MET A 75 11.37 6.68 -1.27
CA MET A 75 10.98 5.31 -0.92
C MET A 75 9.65 4.94 -1.57
N LYS A 76 9.52 3.68 -1.96
CA LYS A 76 8.24 3.10 -2.39
C LYS A 76 7.95 1.83 -1.61
N PHE A 77 6.68 1.61 -1.34
CA PHE A 77 6.19 0.51 -0.53
C PHE A 77 5.13 -0.25 -1.32
N PHE A 78 5.21 -1.58 -1.27
CA PHE A 78 4.27 -2.47 -1.93
C PHE A 78 3.87 -3.57 -0.96
N GLY A 79 2.57 -3.80 -0.82
CA GLY A 79 2.01 -4.88 -0.02
C GLY A 79 1.29 -5.86 -0.90
N TYR A 80 1.63 -7.13 -0.76
CA TYR A 80 0.91 -8.19 -1.44
C TYR A 80 1.04 -9.49 -0.64
N ARG A 81 -0.07 -10.20 -0.46
CA ARG A 81 -0.13 -11.42 0.38
C ARG A 81 0.51 -11.16 1.75
N ASN A 82 1.47 -11.97 2.17
CA ASN A 82 2.17 -11.87 3.45
C ASN A 82 3.50 -11.08 3.35
N THR A 83 3.65 -10.19 2.38
CA THR A 83 4.92 -9.49 2.10
C THR A 83 4.77 -7.99 1.94
N VAL A 84 5.59 -7.23 2.66
CA VAL A 84 5.85 -5.81 2.39
C VAL A 84 7.22 -5.67 1.72
N LEU A 85 7.24 -5.06 0.55
CA LEU A 85 8.45 -4.69 -0.18
C LEU A 85 8.73 -3.20 0.02
N ILE A 86 9.98 -2.87 0.34
CA ILE A 86 10.43 -1.50 0.56
C ILE A 86 11.54 -1.18 -0.42
N GLU A 87 11.23 -0.41 -1.45
CA GLU A 87 12.20 0.10 -2.41
C GLU A 87 12.84 1.38 -1.89
N LYS A 88 14.17 1.42 -1.91
CA LYS A 88 14.98 2.54 -1.44
C LYS A 88 16.14 2.77 -2.40
N TYR A 89 16.61 4.02 -2.48
CA TYR A 89 17.82 4.35 -3.24
C TYR A 89 19.00 4.60 -2.29
N LYS A 90 20.12 3.92 -2.51
CA LYS A 90 21.40 4.20 -1.84
C LYS A 90 22.48 4.37 -2.91
N ASN A 91 23.10 5.55 -2.95
CA ASN A 91 24.11 5.89 -3.96
C ASN A 91 23.61 5.67 -5.41
N ASN A 92 22.38 6.09 -5.72
CA ASN A 92 21.69 5.87 -7.01
C ASN A 92 21.42 4.41 -7.38
N ILE A 93 21.68 3.46 -6.47
CA ILE A 93 21.33 2.05 -6.65
C ILE A 93 20.01 1.80 -5.94
N LEU A 94 19.02 1.28 -6.68
CA LEU A 94 17.75 0.81 -6.14
C LEU A 94 17.98 -0.53 -5.45
N PHE A 95 17.54 -0.65 -4.21
CA PHE A 95 17.50 -1.91 -3.47
C PHE A 95 16.10 -2.12 -2.89
N THR A 96 15.70 -3.39 -2.77
CA THR A 96 14.43 -3.80 -2.18
C THR A 96 14.72 -4.52 -0.87
N GLU A 97 14.21 -4.00 0.23
CA GLU A 97 14.15 -4.72 1.51
C GLU A 97 12.76 -5.32 1.69
N ILE A 98 12.66 -6.33 2.55
CA ILE A 98 11.46 -7.18 2.64
C ILE A 98 11.08 -7.37 4.11
N ILE A 99 9.81 -7.16 4.45
CA ILE A 99 9.20 -7.66 5.68
C ILE A 99 8.26 -8.79 5.27
N ALA A 100 8.56 -10.00 5.76
CA ALA A 100 7.81 -11.21 5.48
C ALA A 100 8.10 -12.22 6.62
N GLY A 101 7.66 -13.47 6.46
CA GLY A 101 7.94 -14.54 7.42
C GLY A 101 6.91 -14.62 8.55
N ASN A 102 6.87 -15.79 9.19
CA ASN A 102 5.87 -16.12 10.20
C ASN A 102 5.80 -15.16 11.40
N SER A 103 6.93 -14.56 11.80
CA SER A 103 6.94 -13.61 12.92
C SER A 103 6.27 -12.30 12.56
N SER A 104 6.15 -11.95 11.28
CA SER A 104 5.53 -10.70 10.83
C SER A 104 4.02 -10.65 11.03
N GLU A 105 3.36 -11.78 11.27
CA GLU A 105 1.90 -11.90 11.36
C GLU A 105 1.14 -11.45 10.11
N LEU A 106 1.84 -11.09 9.02
CA LEU A 106 1.23 -10.76 7.73
C LEU A 106 0.60 -12.01 7.13
N LYS A 107 -0.66 -11.93 6.71
CA LYS A 107 -1.37 -13.04 6.05
C LYS A 107 -1.79 -12.65 4.64
N ALA A 108 -2.52 -11.55 4.54
CA ALA A 108 -3.02 -11.03 3.28
C ALA A 108 -3.19 -9.52 3.37
N ILE A 109 -2.20 -8.77 2.88
CA ILE A 109 -2.23 -7.32 2.89
C ILE A 109 -3.33 -6.81 1.97
N ARG A 110 -4.25 -6.05 2.56
CA ARG A 110 -5.33 -5.35 1.86
C ARG A 110 -4.92 -3.94 1.47
N ALA A 111 -4.34 -3.19 2.39
CA ALA A 111 -3.86 -1.83 2.17
C ALA A 111 -2.62 -1.54 3.00
N LEU A 112 -1.84 -0.52 2.60
CA LEU A 112 -0.76 0.00 3.43
C LEU A 112 -0.59 1.50 3.22
N THR A 113 0.01 2.15 4.21
CA THR A 113 0.50 3.52 4.09
C THR A 113 1.83 3.67 4.81
N PHE A 114 2.58 4.71 4.45
CA PHE A 114 3.82 5.05 5.13
C PHE A 114 3.66 6.32 5.96
N ASP A 115 3.84 6.20 7.27
CA ASP A 115 3.93 7.34 8.17
C ASP A 115 5.37 7.83 8.21
N GLU A 116 5.68 8.78 7.32
CA GLU A 116 7.02 9.34 7.16
C GLU A 116 7.55 9.99 8.44
N LYS A 117 6.69 10.67 9.20
CA LYS A 117 7.07 11.37 10.43
C LYS A 117 7.60 10.40 11.49
N ASN A 118 6.98 9.23 11.61
CA ASN A 118 7.38 8.21 12.58
C ASN A 118 8.26 7.11 11.96
N GLN A 119 8.46 7.12 10.65
CA GLN A 119 9.16 6.07 9.88
C GLN A 119 8.56 4.68 10.10
N GLU A 120 7.22 4.62 10.01
CA GLU A 120 6.43 3.41 10.22
C GLU A 120 5.71 3.00 8.93
N VAL A 121 5.74 1.71 8.59
CA VAL A 121 4.84 1.12 7.60
C VAL A 121 3.63 0.60 8.34
N VAL A 122 2.45 1.10 7.97
CA VAL A 122 1.18 0.74 8.60
C VAL A 122 0.39 -0.07 7.59
N VAL A 123 0.08 -1.30 7.95
CA VAL A 123 -0.50 -2.32 7.07
C VAL A 123 -1.88 -2.69 7.59
N LEU A 124 -2.88 -2.72 6.72
CA LEU A 124 -4.16 -3.35 6.98
C LEU A 124 -4.14 -4.75 6.38
N ASP A 125 -4.23 -5.75 7.25
CA ASP A 125 -4.43 -7.14 6.86
C ASP A 125 -5.92 -7.38 6.50
N ASP A 126 -6.19 -8.35 5.65
CA ASP A 126 -7.54 -8.70 5.19
C ASP A 126 -8.46 -9.13 6.35
N SER A 127 -7.90 -9.64 7.45
CA SER A 127 -8.65 -9.91 8.67
C SER A 127 -9.22 -8.65 9.35
N GLY A 128 -8.73 -7.46 8.98
CA GLY A 128 -9.05 -6.18 9.62
C GLY A 128 -7.99 -5.71 10.62
N ASP A 129 -7.02 -6.54 10.98
CA ASP A 129 -5.93 -6.14 11.88
C ASP A 129 -5.05 -5.08 11.21
N ILE A 130 -4.63 -4.07 11.99
CA ILE A 130 -3.67 -3.06 11.54
C ILE A 130 -2.34 -3.29 12.22
N LEU A 131 -1.31 -3.58 11.43
CA LEU A 131 0.03 -3.96 11.85
C LEU A 131 0.99 -2.80 11.58
N PHE A 132 1.86 -2.51 12.55
CA PHE A 132 2.85 -1.44 12.46
C PHE A 132 4.26 -2.01 12.47
N PHE A 133 5.02 -1.69 11.43
CA PHE A 133 6.41 -2.08 11.27
C PHE A 133 7.31 -0.86 11.16
N SER A 134 8.56 -1.00 11.59
CA SER A 134 9.55 0.06 11.33
C SER A 134 9.98 -0.03 9.88
N SER A 135 10.12 1.10 9.19
CA SER A 135 10.73 1.08 7.86
C SER A 135 12.25 0.90 7.89
N LYS A 136 12.87 0.87 9.08
CA LYS A 136 14.32 0.71 9.29
C LYS A 136 14.75 -0.72 9.60
N ILE A 137 13.82 -1.55 10.03
CA ILE A 137 14.07 -2.93 10.43
C ILE A 137 13.25 -3.80 9.49
N THR A 138 13.91 -4.70 8.78
CA THR A 138 13.28 -5.60 7.81
C THR A 138 13.68 -7.04 8.12
N GLY A 139 13.09 -8.01 7.43
CA GLY A 139 13.25 -9.43 7.74
C GLY A 139 11.99 -10.05 8.32
N ASN A 140 12.20 -11.19 9.00
CA ASN A 140 11.19 -11.91 9.78
C ASN A 140 10.96 -11.27 11.15
N ILE A 141 10.36 -10.08 11.13
CA ILE A 141 10.19 -9.25 12.32
C ILE A 141 8.72 -9.12 12.71
N ALA A 142 8.43 -9.18 14.00
CA ALA A 142 7.09 -8.92 14.52
C ALA A 142 6.70 -7.44 14.39
N PRO A 143 5.43 -7.14 14.16
CA PRO A 143 4.93 -5.77 14.26
C PRO A 143 5.14 -5.29 15.71
N PHE A 144 5.67 -4.08 15.87
CA PHE A 144 5.87 -3.53 17.23
C PHE A 144 4.55 -3.04 17.85
N ARG A 145 3.48 -2.96 17.04
CA ARG A 145 2.13 -2.56 17.47
C ARG A 145 1.10 -3.20 16.57
N ILE A 146 0.01 -3.66 17.17
CA ILE A 146 -1.14 -4.21 16.46
C ILE A 146 -2.43 -3.57 16.99
N LEU A 147 -3.30 -3.13 16.09
CA LEU A 147 -4.65 -2.67 16.43
C LEU A 147 -5.62 -3.75 15.95
N LYS A 148 -6.40 -4.29 16.89
CA LYS A 148 -7.47 -5.26 16.61
C LYS A 148 -8.78 -4.72 17.17
N HIS A 149 -9.79 -4.57 16.33
CA HIS A 149 -11.11 -4.11 16.74
C HIS A 149 -12.16 -4.70 15.82
N LYS A 150 -13.30 -5.13 16.36
CA LYS A 150 -14.37 -5.76 15.57
C LYS A 150 -14.87 -4.88 14.41
N ASP A 151 -14.85 -3.56 14.59
CA ASP A 151 -15.28 -2.60 13.56
C ASP A 151 -14.23 -2.37 12.47
N LEU A 152 -13.06 -3.00 12.54
CA LEU A 152 -12.08 -3.03 11.45
C LEU A 152 -12.34 -4.19 10.46
N VAL A 153 -13.16 -5.18 10.83
CA VAL A 153 -13.51 -6.26 9.91
C VAL A 153 -14.25 -5.68 8.69
N GLY A 154 -13.75 -5.97 7.49
CA GLY A 154 -14.27 -5.39 6.25
C GLY A 154 -13.71 -4.01 5.87
N ALA A 155 -12.70 -3.54 6.59
CA ALA A 155 -11.87 -2.41 6.17
C ALA A 155 -11.19 -2.69 4.82
N CYS A 156 -11.07 -1.67 3.98
CA CYS A 156 -10.46 -1.80 2.66
C CYS A 156 -9.33 -0.80 2.38
N GLU A 157 -9.31 0.36 3.06
CA GLU A 157 -8.26 1.37 2.88
C GLU A 157 -7.91 1.99 4.23
N LEU A 158 -6.67 2.48 4.35
CA LEU A 158 -6.19 3.17 5.54
C LEU A 158 -5.28 4.35 5.18
N VAL A 159 -5.31 5.40 6.01
CA VAL A 159 -4.33 6.49 5.99
C VAL A 159 -3.96 6.87 7.42
N VAL A 160 -2.81 7.53 7.60
CA VAL A 160 -2.32 7.94 8.92
C VAL A 160 -2.32 9.46 9.03
N ASP A 161 -2.97 9.96 10.08
CA ASP A 161 -2.84 11.34 10.53
C ASP A 161 -1.78 11.40 11.64
N SER A 162 -0.54 11.67 11.24
CA SER A 162 0.60 11.75 12.16
C SER A 162 0.63 13.05 12.97
N THR A 163 -0.26 14.00 12.69
CA THR A 163 -0.41 15.24 13.48
C THR A 163 -1.33 15.04 14.67
N ARG A 164 -2.36 14.20 14.52
CA ARG A 164 -3.34 13.86 15.58
C ARG A 164 -3.11 12.50 16.24
N ASP A 165 -2.07 11.76 15.81
CA ASP A 165 -1.81 10.37 16.20
C ASP A 165 -3.03 9.46 15.95
N GLN A 166 -3.58 9.53 14.74
CA GLN A 166 -4.75 8.75 14.33
C GLN A 166 -4.46 7.87 13.13
N VAL A 167 -5.12 6.71 13.09
CA VAL A 167 -5.31 5.94 11.86
C VAL A 167 -6.75 6.12 11.42
N VAL A 168 -6.93 6.44 10.15
CA VAL A 168 -8.22 6.63 9.52
C VAL A 168 -8.45 5.47 8.56
N VAL A 169 -9.58 4.79 8.70
CA VAL A 169 -9.88 3.56 7.99
C VAL A 169 -11.20 3.70 7.26
N ASN A 170 -11.23 3.39 5.96
CA ASN A 170 -12.47 3.23 5.22
C ASN A 170 -12.97 1.79 5.40
N ASN A 171 -14.12 1.62 6.04
CA ASN A 171 -14.77 0.32 6.18
C ASN A 171 -15.96 0.19 5.23
N LYS A 172 -15.76 -0.59 4.17
CA LYS A 172 -16.76 -0.80 3.12
C LYS A 172 -17.93 -1.68 3.58
N SER A 173 -17.71 -2.55 4.56
CA SER A 173 -18.76 -3.40 5.14
C SER A 173 -19.72 -2.58 6.00
N THR A 174 -19.19 -1.72 6.87
CA THR A 174 -20.00 -0.89 7.77
C THR A 174 -20.39 0.47 7.18
N LYS A 175 -19.91 0.81 5.98
CA LYS A 175 -20.15 2.09 5.30
C LYS A 175 -19.75 3.30 6.17
N ARG A 176 -18.58 3.20 6.79
CA ARG A 176 -18.06 4.23 7.68
C ARG A 176 -16.58 4.47 7.47
N ILE A 177 -16.18 5.72 7.63
CA ILE A 177 -14.78 6.07 7.93
C ILE A 177 -14.63 6.07 9.45
N LEU A 178 -13.67 5.31 9.96
CA LEU A 178 -13.40 5.16 11.38
C LEU A 178 -12.04 5.75 11.73
N PHE A 179 -11.97 6.43 12.88
CA PHE A 179 -10.75 7.02 13.39
C PHE A 179 -10.36 6.31 14.66
N PHE A 180 -9.14 5.78 14.71
CA PHE A 180 -8.58 5.11 15.89
C PHE A 180 -7.32 5.84 16.35
N SER A 181 -7.00 5.73 17.62
CA SER A 181 -5.68 6.18 18.09
C SER A 181 -4.61 5.28 17.48
N ARG A 182 -3.62 5.90 16.82
CA ARG A 182 -2.43 5.20 16.29
C ARG A 182 -1.58 4.58 17.40
N LEU A 183 -1.67 5.12 18.62
CA LEU A 183 -0.91 4.69 19.79
C LEU A 183 -1.58 3.53 20.55
N ALA A 184 -2.77 3.11 20.10
CA ALA A 184 -3.44 1.95 20.65
C ALA A 184 -2.61 0.68 20.40
N ASN A 185 -2.71 -0.33 21.27
CA ASN A 185 -2.00 -1.59 21.07
C ASN A 185 -2.73 -2.74 21.73
N PHE A 186 -3.13 -3.73 20.95
CA PHE A 186 -3.80 -4.94 21.40
C PHE A 186 -2.99 -5.73 22.43
N HIS A 187 -1.65 -5.70 22.32
CA HIS A 187 -0.76 -6.37 23.27
C HIS A 187 -0.42 -5.53 24.51
N ALA A 188 -0.88 -4.28 24.59
CA ALA A 188 -0.74 -3.53 25.83
C ALA A 188 -1.60 -4.15 26.94
N ARG A 189 -1.22 -3.89 28.20
CA ARG A 189 -2.00 -4.30 29.38
C ARG A 189 -3.44 -3.77 29.24
N GLU A 190 -4.39 -4.55 29.75
CA GLU A 190 -5.80 -4.16 29.82
C GLU A 190 -5.95 -2.75 30.45
N GLY A 191 -6.83 -1.93 29.89
CA GLY A 191 -6.96 -0.50 30.24
C GLY A 191 -5.92 0.44 29.63
N LYS A 192 -4.81 -0.09 29.09
CA LYS A 192 -3.79 0.68 28.34
C LYS A 192 -3.83 0.46 26.83
N GLN A 193 -4.64 -0.49 26.35
CA GLN A 193 -4.78 -0.78 24.93
C GLN A 193 -5.28 0.43 24.13
N LYS A 194 -6.13 1.28 24.73
CA LYS A 194 -6.67 2.52 24.11
C LYS A 194 -7.29 2.31 22.71
N LEU A 195 -7.78 1.11 22.42
CA LEU A 195 -8.46 0.76 21.18
C LEU A 195 -9.92 1.23 21.24
N VAL A 196 -10.14 2.49 20.90
CA VAL A 196 -11.48 3.11 20.83
C VAL A 196 -11.66 3.85 19.52
N ILE A 197 -12.90 3.88 19.02
CA ILE A 197 -13.29 4.73 17.89
C ILE A 197 -13.35 6.16 18.42
N LEU A 198 -12.46 7.02 17.94
CA LEU A 198 -12.37 8.43 18.30
C LEU A 198 -13.41 9.27 17.56
N LYS A 199 -13.67 8.91 16.30
CA LYS A 199 -14.60 9.58 15.40
C LYS A 199 -15.09 8.58 14.36
N SER A 200 -16.31 8.78 13.85
CA SER A 200 -16.85 8.05 12.72
C SER A 200 -17.56 8.99 11.76
N ILE A 201 -17.43 8.75 10.46
CA ILE A 201 -18.17 9.45 9.41
C ILE A 201 -18.99 8.41 8.64
N ASP A 202 -20.29 8.66 8.49
CA ASP A 202 -21.18 7.81 7.69
C ASP A 202 -20.93 8.05 6.20
N THR A 203 -20.66 6.98 5.46
CA THR A 203 -20.43 6.99 4.00
C THR A 203 -21.47 6.15 3.26
N SER A 204 -22.62 5.84 3.86
CA SER A 204 -23.66 4.99 3.26
C SER A 204 -24.18 5.47 1.89
N LEU A 205 -24.04 6.76 1.58
CA LEU A 205 -24.49 7.38 0.32
C LEU A 205 -23.36 7.61 -0.70
N ILE A 206 -22.17 7.06 -0.45
CA ILE A 206 -20.94 7.31 -1.20
C ILE A 206 -20.21 5.98 -1.42
N ASP A 207 -19.73 5.71 -2.65
CA ASP A 207 -18.81 4.60 -2.91
C ASP A 207 -17.36 5.12 -2.85
N LEU A 208 -16.86 5.28 -1.62
CA LEU A 208 -15.59 5.95 -1.36
C LEU A 208 -14.39 5.06 -1.72
N LYS A 209 -13.46 5.63 -2.49
CA LYS A 209 -12.16 5.03 -2.86
C LYS A 209 -11.03 6.06 -2.83
N ASN A 210 -9.79 5.60 -2.90
CA ASN A 210 -8.57 6.41 -3.02
C ASN A 210 -8.43 7.40 -1.86
N LEU A 211 -8.58 6.89 -0.64
CA LEU A 211 -8.45 7.67 0.57
C LEU A 211 -7.03 8.26 0.68
N SER A 212 -6.94 9.56 0.93
CA SER A 212 -5.68 10.26 1.17
C SER A 212 -5.89 11.38 2.17
N ILE A 213 -4.83 11.83 2.83
CA ILE A 213 -4.90 12.89 3.83
C ILE A 213 -3.94 14.03 3.49
N ASP A 214 -4.45 15.26 3.56
CA ASP A 214 -3.66 16.49 3.54
C ASP A 214 -3.47 16.94 4.99
N LEU A 215 -2.28 16.65 5.54
CA LEU A 215 -1.94 16.97 6.93
C LEU A 215 -1.87 18.49 7.18
N GLU A 216 -1.50 19.28 6.18
CA GLU A 216 -1.38 20.74 6.31
C GLU A 216 -2.75 21.40 6.39
N LYS A 217 -3.67 20.98 5.51
CA LYS A 217 -5.05 21.51 5.51
C LYS A 217 -5.95 20.86 6.54
N SER A 218 -5.54 19.72 7.10
CA SER A 218 -6.39 18.87 7.94
C SER A 218 -7.63 18.41 7.18
N GLU A 219 -7.41 17.87 5.99
CA GLU A 219 -8.46 17.41 5.09
C GLU A 219 -8.25 15.94 4.75
N LEU A 220 -9.34 15.17 4.77
CA LEU A 220 -9.38 13.81 4.27
C LEU A 220 -10.02 13.84 2.89
N HIS A 221 -9.32 13.33 1.89
CA HIS A 221 -9.75 13.30 0.51
C HIS A 221 -10.11 11.87 0.11
N GLY A 222 -11.08 11.75 -0.80
CA GLY A 222 -11.37 10.51 -1.50
C GLY A 222 -12.17 10.77 -2.76
N VAL A 223 -12.53 9.71 -3.46
CA VAL A 223 -13.32 9.75 -4.69
C VAL A 223 -14.59 8.94 -4.49
N ASP A 224 -15.75 9.54 -4.79
CA ASP A 224 -17.00 8.81 -4.92
C ASP A 224 -17.04 8.14 -6.30
N SER A 225 -16.72 6.85 -6.38
CA SER A 225 -16.72 6.17 -7.68
C SER A 225 -18.11 6.04 -8.31
N SER A 226 -19.19 6.23 -7.56
CA SER A 226 -20.55 6.25 -8.13
C SER A 226 -20.83 7.54 -8.93
N LYS A 227 -20.19 8.65 -8.55
CA LYS A 227 -20.37 9.97 -9.16
C LYS A 227 -19.14 10.46 -9.92
N ASN A 228 -18.03 9.73 -9.84
CA ASN A 228 -16.71 10.14 -10.33
C ASN A 228 -16.31 11.55 -9.85
N SER A 229 -16.58 11.84 -8.58
CA SER A 229 -16.36 13.16 -7.99
C SER A 229 -15.44 13.08 -6.77
N ALA A 230 -14.57 14.08 -6.61
CA ALA A 230 -13.77 14.23 -5.41
C ALA A 230 -14.65 14.60 -4.21
N ILE A 231 -14.32 14.04 -3.04
CA ILE A 231 -14.93 14.35 -1.76
C ILE A 231 -13.82 14.80 -0.80
N VAL A 232 -14.14 15.82 -0.01
CA VAL A 232 -13.24 16.37 1.02
C VAL A 232 -13.98 16.42 2.34
N PHE A 233 -13.41 15.83 3.38
CA PHE A 233 -13.89 15.94 4.76
C PHE A 233 -12.95 16.83 5.56
N ASN A 234 -13.49 17.86 6.21
CA ASN A 234 -12.73 18.69 7.12
C ASN A 234 -12.51 17.94 8.45
N LEU A 235 -11.26 17.88 8.92
CA LEU A 235 -10.85 17.19 10.15
C LEU A 235 -10.67 18.13 11.35
N LYS A 236 -10.96 19.42 11.20
CA LYS A 236 -10.97 20.39 12.30
C LYS A 236 -12.22 20.24 13.16
#